data_AF-A0ABD2BLQ1-F1
#
_entry.id   AF-A0ABD2BLQ1-F1
#
_cell.length_a   1.000
_cell.length_b   1.000
_cell.length_c   1.000
_cell.angle_alpha   90.00
_cell.angle_beta   90.00
_cell.angle_gamma   90.00
#
_symmetry.space_group_name_H-M   'P 1'
#
loop_
_entity.id
_entity.type
_entity.pdbx_description
1 polymer ?
#
loop_
_entity_poly.entity_id
_entity_poly.type
_entity_poly.pdbx_seq_one_letter_code
_entity_poly.pdbx_strand_id
1 'polypeptide(L)'
;MAQGKLKVKTKLPSSAKKKANKQKKGPAIQRRGNAPIQPKNAKFKEVHKLKKVITKTVNNAIEDELRERALEGKKSLTKKDEQIKQKI
;
A
#
# COMPACT_ATOMS: atom_id res chain seq x y z
N MET A 1 -52.38 -33.76 16.99
CA MET A 1 -51.49 -33.91 18.16
C MET A 1 -50.11 -33.43 17.77
N ALA A 2 -49.53 -32.45 18.48
CA ALA A 2 -48.22 -31.89 18.13
C ALA A 2 -47.11 -32.86 18.55
N GLN A 3 -46.30 -33.30 17.57
CA GLN A 3 -45.17 -34.20 17.77
C GLN A 3 -44.10 -33.49 18.62
N GLY A 4 -43.88 -33.98 19.85
CA GLY A 4 -42.95 -33.39 20.80
C GLY A 4 -41.53 -33.32 20.25
N LYS A 5 -40.96 -32.11 20.22
CA LYS A 5 -39.58 -31.83 19.79
C LYS A 5 -38.59 -32.34 20.85
N LEU A 6 -37.98 -33.49 20.62
CA LEU A 6 -36.89 -33.99 21.47
C LEU A 6 -35.65 -33.08 21.30
N LYS A 7 -35.37 -32.21 22.27
CA LYS A 7 -34.13 -31.41 22.33
C LYS A 7 -33.00 -32.24 22.95
N VAL A 8 -32.46 -33.20 22.20
CA VAL A 8 -31.24 -33.90 22.61
C VAL A 8 -30.06 -32.97 22.33
N LYS A 9 -29.41 -32.48 23.39
CA LYS A 9 -28.09 -31.83 23.28
C LYS A 9 -27.07 -32.90 22.89
N THR A 10 -26.90 -33.14 21.59
CA THR A 10 -25.83 -34.00 21.08
C THR A 10 -24.49 -33.34 21.43
N LYS A 11 -23.76 -33.93 22.38
CA LYS A 11 -22.39 -33.52 22.69
C LYS A 11 -21.55 -33.90 21.46
N LEU A 12 -20.99 -32.90 20.77
CA LEU A 12 -20.09 -33.16 19.65
C LEU A 12 -18.90 -34.04 20.11
N PRO A 13 -18.48 -35.03 19.30
CA PRO A 13 -17.35 -35.88 19.63
C PRO A 13 -16.07 -35.06 19.79
N SER A 14 -15.23 -35.43 20.77
CA SER A 14 -14.02 -34.72 21.19
C SER A 14 -13.00 -34.51 20.06
N SER A 15 -13.09 -35.28 18.98
CA SER A 15 -12.29 -35.16 17.76
C SER A 15 -12.64 -33.93 16.92
N ALA A 16 -13.88 -33.44 16.96
CA ALA A 16 -14.32 -32.27 16.18
C ALA A 16 -13.85 -30.93 16.77
N LYS A 17 -13.51 -30.88 18.07
CA LYS A 17 -13.06 -29.64 18.74
C LYS A 17 -11.60 -29.27 18.48
N LYS A 18 -10.79 -30.17 17.90
CA LYS A 18 -9.33 -29.96 17.79
C LYS A 18 -8.89 -29.12 16.58
N LYS A 19 -9.80 -28.75 15.66
CA LYS A 19 -9.46 -27.88 14.50
C LYS A 19 -9.66 -26.37 14.76
N ALA A 20 -9.85 -25.95 16.02
CA ALA A 20 -9.95 -24.53 16.40
C ALA A 20 -8.63 -23.88 16.82
N ASN A 21 -7.49 -24.60 16.84
CA ASN A 21 -6.18 -24.00 17.03
C ASN A 21 -5.57 -23.53 15.69
N LYS A 22 -6.33 -22.75 14.91
CA LYS A 22 -5.74 -21.90 13.88
C LYS A 22 -5.21 -20.66 14.58
N GLN A 23 -3.88 -20.62 14.76
CA GLN A 23 -3.04 -19.44 14.94
C GLN A 23 -3.61 -18.39 15.90
N LYS A 24 -3.07 -18.36 17.13
CA LYS A 24 -3.24 -17.23 18.04
C LYS A 24 -2.86 -15.94 17.31
N LYS A 25 -3.85 -15.22 16.76
CA LYS A 25 -3.68 -13.83 16.37
C LYS A 25 -3.20 -13.13 17.63
N GLY A 26 -2.04 -12.48 17.56
CA GLY A 26 -1.49 -11.73 18.69
C GLY A 26 -2.50 -10.72 19.24
N PRO A 27 -2.22 -10.11 20.42
CA PRO A 27 -3.15 -9.18 21.04
C PRO A 27 -3.61 -8.15 20.02
N ALA A 28 -4.94 -7.98 19.90
CA ALA A 28 -5.51 -6.98 19.03
C ALA A 28 -4.88 -5.63 19.41
N ILE A 29 -4.17 -5.01 18.47
CA ILE A 29 -3.52 -3.72 18.69
C ILE A 29 -4.63 -2.70 18.94
N GLN A 30 -4.99 -2.50 20.20
CA GLN A 30 -5.89 -1.43 20.62
C GLN A 30 -5.13 -0.14 20.38
N ARG A 31 -5.44 0.56 19.28
CA ARG A 31 -4.90 1.90 19.06
C ARG A 31 -5.30 2.75 20.26
N ARG A 32 -4.35 3.48 20.85
CA ARG A 32 -4.64 4.41 21.95
C ARG A 32 -5.82 5.30 21.53
N GLY A 33 -6.76 5.57 22.43
CA GLY A 33 -8.00 6.32 22.10
C GLY A 33 -7.75 7.70 21.46
N ASN A 34 -6.57 8.28 21.70
CA ASN A 34 -6.13 9.57 21.14
C ASN A 34 -5.14 9.45 19.97
N ALA A 35 -4.85 8.25 19.47
CA ALA A 35 -3.92 8.09 18.34
C ALA A 35 -4.60 8.52 17.04
N PRO A 36 -3.98 9.40 16.24
CA PRO A 36 -4.55 9.80 14.96
C PRO A 36 -4.73 8.57 14.05
N ILE A 37 -5.93 8.45 13.50
CA ILE A 37 -6.28 7.37 12.57
C ILE A 37 -5.44 7.55 11.31
N GLN A 38 -4.64 6.53 10.99
CA GLN A 38 -3.88 6.54 9.74
C GLN A 38 -4.84 6.58 8.54
N PRO A 39 -4.52 7.38 7.50
CA PRO A 39 -5.35 7.47 6.33
C PRO A 39 -5.43 6.09 5.67
N LYS A 40 -6.64 5.66 5.29
CA LYS A 40 -6.90 4.37 4.63
C LYS A 40 -6.02 4.14 3.39
N ASN A 41 -5.55 5.23 2.78
CA ASN A 41 -4.77 5.24 1.53
C ASN A 41 -3.25 5.37 1.72
N ALA A 42 -2.72 5.25 2.95
CA ALA A 42 -1.29 5.40 3.22
C ALA A 42 -0.43 4.49 2.33
N LYS A 43 -0.79 3.19 2.26
CA LYS A 43 -0.08 2.19 1.45
C LYS A 43 -0.03 2.56 -0.04
N PHE A 44 -1.15 3.05 -0.59
CA PHE A 44 -1.20 3.47 -2.00
C PHE A 44 -0.34 4.70 -2.26
N LYS A 45 -0.32 5.67 -1.33
CA LYS A 45 0.52 6.87 -1.45
C LYS A 45 2.01 6.52 -1.42
N GLU A 46 2.41 5.62 -0.54
CA GLU A 46 3.80 5.13 -0.43
C GLU A 46 4.22 4.40 -1.71
N VAL A 47 3.44 3.43 -2.17
CA VAL A 47 3.70 2.69 -3.42
C VAL A 47 3.76 3.63 -4.62
N HIS A 48 2.83 4.58 -4.72
CA HIS A 48 2.85 5.57 -5.80
C HIS A 48 4.08 6.46 -5.74
N LYS A 49 4.51 6.90 -4.54
CA LYS A 49 5.73 7.69 -4.37
C LYS A 49 6.97 6.91 -4.79
N LEU A 50 7.06 5.64 -4.40
CA LEU A 50 8.15 4.74 -4.80
C LEU A 50 8.20 4.57 -6.32
N LYS A 51 7.06 4.25 -6.96
CA LYS A 51 6.94 4.16 -8.42
C LYS A 51 7.40 5.45 -9.10
N LYS A 52 6.94 6.61 -8.61
CA LYS A 52 7.30 7.92 -9.17
C LYS A 52 8.80 8.20 -9.09
N VAL A 53 9.45 7.84 -8.00
CA VAL A 53 10.91 8.00 -7.84
C VAL A 53 11.64 7.09 -8.83
N ILE A 54 11.28 5.81 -8.90
CA ILE A 54 11.90 4.84 -9.80
C ILE A 54 11.76 5.28 -11.26
N THR A 55 10.55 5.64 -11.70
CA THR A 55 10.30 6.09 -13.07
C THR A 55 11.13 7.33 -13.42
N LYS A 56 11.22 8.30 -12.50
CA LYS A 56 12.07 9.49 -12.71
C LYS A 56 13.54 9.13 -12.84
N THR A 57 14.06 8.27 -11.98
CA THR A 57 15.47 7.88 -12.01
C THR A 57 15.80 7.13 -13.31
N VAL A 58 14.96 6.19 -13.72
CA VAL A 58 15.15 5.45 -14.98
C VAL A 58 15.08 6.38 -16.18
N ASN A 59 14.09 7.26 -16.24
CA ASN A 59 13.96 8.21 -17.35
C ASN A 59 15.16 9.17 -17.41
N ASN A 60 15.60 9.71 -16.26
CA ASN A 60 16.76 10.60 -16.21
C ASN A 60 18.04 9.91 -16.67
N ALA A 61 18.25 8.64 -16.28
CA ALA A 61 19.42 7.87 -16.70
C ALA A 61 19.40 7.64 -18.23
N ILE A 62 18.26 7.25 -18.79
CA ILE A 62 18.10 7.05 -20.24
C ILE A 62 18.30 8.37 -20.99
N GLU A 63 17.73 9.47 -20.50
CA GLU A 63 17.93 10.80 -21.10
C GLU A 63 19.40 11.22 -21.09
N ASP A 64 20.12 10.93 -20.00
CA ASP A 64 21.54 11.26 -19.89
C ASP A 64 22.37 10.41 -20.86
N GLU A 65 22.12 9.10 -20.96
CA GLU A 65 22.77 8.24 -21.98
C GLU A 65 22.50 8.72 -23.41
N LEU A 66 21.25 9.10 -23.71
CA LEU A 66 20.87 9.58 -25.03
C LEU A 66 21.60 10.90 -25.36
N ARG A 67 21.68 11.81 -24.40
CA ARG A 67 22.39 13.10 -24.55
C ARG A 67 23.90 12.92 -24.66
N GLU A 68 24.49 12.00 -23.92
CA GLU A 68 25.91 11.64 -24.05
C GLU A 68 26.22 11.17 -25.46
N ARG A 69 25.39 10.29 -26.02
CA ARG A 69 25.56 9.79 -27.39
C ARG A 69 25.31 10.83 -28.47
N ALA A 70 24.31 11.70 -28.30
CA ALA A 70 23.88 12.62 -29.36
C ALA A 70 24.58 13.98 -29.32
N LEU A 71 24.86 14.51 -28.13
CA LEU A 71 25.31 15.90 -27.91
C LEU A 71 26.57 15.98 -27.03
N GLU A 72 27.30 14.87 -26.87
CA GLU A 72 28.49 14.77 -26.00
C GLU A 72 28.19 15.17 -24.55
N GLY A 73 26.95 14.93 -24.09
CA GLY A 73 26.53 15.23 -22.72
C GLY A 73 26.17 16.70 -22.46
N LYS A 74 26.11 17.55 -23.50
CA LYS A 74 25.69 18.95 -23.36
C LYS A 74 24.21 19.01 -22.98
N LYS A 75 23.91 19.35 -21.72
CA LYS A 75 22.56 19.68 -21.24
C LYS A 75 22.27 21.14 -21.60
N SER A 76 21.62 21.39 -22.74
CA SER A 76 21.19 22.75 -23.06
C SER A 76 20.14 23.19 -22.04
N LEU A 77 20.51 24.16 -21.19
CA LEU A 77 19.58 24.80 -20.26
C LEU A 77 18.72 25.82 -21.03
N THR A 78 17.87 25.37 -21.94
CA THR A 78 16.92 26.27 -22.60
C THR A 78 15.71 26.50 -21.69
N LYS A 79 15.89 27.51 -20.82
CA LYS A 79 14.90 28.36 -20.13
C LYS A 79 13.69 27.69 -19.50
N LYS A 80 13.79 27.44 -18.19
CA LYS A 80 12.62 27.25 -17.30
C LYS A 80 12.01 28.59 -16.82
N ASP A 81 12.58 29.72 -17.28
CA ASP A 81 12.28 31.05 -16.74
C ASP A 81 11.15 31.80 -17.46
N GLU A 82 10.63 31.30 -18.59
CA GLU A 82 9.58 32.01 -19.34
C GLU A 82 8.17 31.80 -18.74
N GLN A 83 7.95 30.77 -17.92
CA GLN A 83 6.66 30.55 -17.25
C GLN A 83 6.45 31.38 -15.97
N ILE A 84 7.51 31.94 -15.36
CA ILE A 84 7.39 32.73 -14.13
C ILE A 84 7.07 34.20 -14.43
N LYS A 85 7.45 34.72 -15.62
CA LYS A 85 7.18 36.11 -16.03
C LYS A 85 5.74 36.40 -16.50
N GLN A 86 4.91 35.39 -16.74
CA GLN A 86 3.51 35.58 -17.20
C GLN A 86 2.48 35.64 -16.05
N LYS A 87 2.93 35.62 -14.79
CA LYS A 87 2.07 35.78 -13.61
C LYS A 87 2.66 36.84 -12.66
N ILE A 88 2.79 38.07 -13.15
CA ILE A 88 2.84 39.29 -12.32
C ILE A 88 1.93 40.30 -13.00
#